data_AF-A0A534NAB3-F1
#
_entry.id   AF-A0A534NAB3-F1
#
_cell.length_a   1.000
_cell.length_b   1.000
_cell.length_c   1.000
_cell.angle_alpha   90.00
_cell.angle_beta   90.00
_cell.angle_gamma   90.00
#
_symmetry.space_group_name_H-M   'P 1'
#
loop_
_entity.id
_entity.type
_entity.pdbx_description
1 polymer ?
#
loop_
_entity_poly.entity_id
_entity_poly.type
_entity_poly.pdbx_seq_one_letter_code
_entity_poly.pdbx_strand_id
1 'polypeptide(L)'
;MDVKTLAVVGAGQMGAGIAQVAAQSGIDVILIDVAPDLVQKGLAGIRGQLDKAVGKGKLKGEIGMHFMNPVPVMQLVEIIRGTQTSDATYATTRALAERMGKITVLSKDMPGFIVNRILIPMLNEACFALQEGLASAEDIDTAMKLGTNVPMGPLALADFIGLDTCLSIAEVLHRGL
;
A
#
# COMPACT_ATOMS: atom_id res chain seq x y z
N MET A 1 -15.96 12.30 -11.06
CA MET A 1 -15.53 13.71 -10.95
C MET A 1 -14.11 13.80 -11.51
N ASP A 2 -13.72 14.92 -12.09
CA ASP A 2 -12.35 15.16 -12.53
C ASP A 2 -11.53 15.79 -11.39
N VAL A 3 -10.44 15.15 -10.97
CA VAL A 3 -9.59 15.58 -9.86
C VAL A 3 -8.50 16.49 -10.41
N LYS A 4 -8.57 17.79 -10.09
CA LYS A 4 -7.61 18.79 -10.57
C LYS A 4 -6.41 18.96 -9.65
N THR A 5 -6.64 18.81 -8.34
CA THR A 5 -5.64 19.03 -7.30
C THR A 5 -5.60 17.84 -6.36
N LEU A 6 -4.40 17.34 -6.07
CA LEU A 6 -4.14 16.23 -5.15
C LEU A 6 -3.30 16.73 -3.98
N ALA A 7 -3.81 16.58 -2.75
CA ALA A 7 -3.02 16.77 -1.54
C ALA A 7 -2.36 15.45 -1.14
N VAL A 8 -1.05 15.46 -0.91
CA VAL A 8 -0.27 14.31 -0.42
C VAL A 8 0.26 14.65 0.96
N VAL A 9 -0.06 13.83 1.97
CA VAL A 9 0.36 14.03 3.36
C VAL A 9 1.51 13.09 3.68
N GLY A 10 2.65 13.67 4.08
CA GLY A 10 3.96 13.04 4.27
C GLY A 10 4.85 13.16 3.02
N ALA A 11 6.09 13.61 3.19
CA ALA A 11 7.09 13.72 2.12
C ALA A 11 8.21 12.66 2.22
N GLY A 12 7.96 11.58 2.97
CA GLY A 12 8.80 10.38 2.94
C GLY A 12 8.78 9.67 1.57
N GLN A 13 9.46 8.53 1.46
CA GLN A 13 9.67 7.82 0.18
C GLN A 13 8.38 7.64 -0.65
N MET A 14 7.31 7.13 -0.03
CA MET A 14 6.05 6.90 -0.73
C MET A 14 5.33 8.20 -1.11
N GLY A 15 5.27 9.17 -0.20
CA GLY A 15 4.59 10.44 -0.43
C GLY A 15 5.26 11.26 -1.54
N ALA A 16 6.59 11.34 -1.55
CA ALA A 16 7.35 11.95 -2.62
C ALA A 16 7.10 11.26 -3.97
N GLY A 17 7.08 9.93 -3.99
CA GLY A 17 6.79 9.16 -5.21
C GLY A 17 5.36 9.37 -5.74
N ILE A 18 4.36 9.43 -4.85
CA ILE A 18 2.97 9.72 -5.24
C ILE A 18 2.86 11.15 -5.79
N ALA A 19 3.46 12.12 -5.12
CA ALA A 19 3.48 13.52 -5.56
C ALA A 19 4.13 13.66 -6.94
N GLN A 20 5.26 12.99 -7.16
CA GLN A 20 5.94 12.97 -8.45
C GLN A 20 5.02 12.42 -9.56
N VAL A 21 4.44 11.24 -9.35
CA VAL A 21 3.57 10.61 -10.37
C VAL A 21 2.35 11.48 -10.67
N ALA A 22 1.71 12.05 -9.65
CA ALA A 22 0.56 12.93 -9.84
C ALA A 22 0.93 14.20 -10.63
N ALA A 23 2.04 14.85 -10.30
CA ALA A 23 2.52 16.04 -11.00
C ALA A 23 2.87 15.74 -12.47
N GLN A 24 3.51 14.60 -12.74
CA GLN A 24 3.82 14.16 -14.11
C GLN A 24 2.56 13.90 -14.95
N SER A 25 1.44 13.57 -14.31
CA SER A 25 0.12 13.39 -14.94
C SER A 25 -0.69 14.69 -15.04
N GLY A 26 -0.05 15.84 -14.82
CA GLY A 26 -0.67 17.17 -14.92
C GLY A 26 -1.71 17.44 -13.85
N ILE A 27 -1.58 16.83 -12.67
CA ILE A 27 -2.40 17.11 -11.49
C ILE A 27 -1.65 18.12 -10.64
N ASP A 28 -2.32 19.17 -10.16
CA ASP A 28 -1.71 20.12 -9.23
C ASP A 28 -1.48 19.41 -7.89
N VAL A 29 -0.24 19.38 -7.39
CA VAL A 29 0.10 18.66 -6.16
C VAL A 29 0.38 19.63 -5.02
N ILE A 30 -0.29 19.40 -3.89
CA ILE A 30 0.00 20.04 -2.62
C ILE A 30 0.67 18.98 -1.73
N LEU A 31 1.99 19.06 -1.57
CA LEU A 31 2.74 18.18 -0.68
C LEU A 31 2.81 18.80 0.71
N ILE A 32 2.27 18.11 1.71
CA ILE A 32 2.19 18.55 3.10
C ILE A 32 3.03 17.60 3.92
N ASP A 33 4.05 18.10 4.62
CA ASP A 33 4.75 17.32 5.63
C ASP A 33 4.76 18.08 6.96
N VAL A 34 4.99 17.34 8.02
CA VAL A 34 5.06 17.83 9.38
C VAL A 34 6.52 17.91 9.82
N ALA A 35 7.03 19.12 10.06
CA ALA A 35 8.26 19.31 10.85
C ALA A 35 7.86 19.80 12.28
N PRO A 36 8.61 19.49 13.35
CA PRO A 36 8.49 18.21 14.07
C PRO A 36 7.61 18.19 15.35
N ASP A 37 7.17 19.32 15.91
CA ASP A 37 6.67 19.31 17.31
C ASP A 37 5.14 19.39 17.50
N LEU A 38 4.37 19.66 16.44
CA LEU A 38 2.91 19.87 16.53
C LEU A 38 2.06 18.67 16.08
N VAL A 39 2.72 17.59 15.66
CA VAL A 39 2.12 16.46 14.92
C VAL A 39 1.15 15.65 15.75
N GLN A 40 1.48 15.36 17.01
CA GLN A 40 0.66 14.47 17.85
C GLN A 40 -0.65 15.15 18.31
N LYS A 41 -0.61 16.45 18.66
CA LYS A 41 -1.82 17.22 19.00
C LYS A 41 -2.68 17.49 17.75
N GLY A 42 -2.04 17.78 16.61
CA GLY A 42 -2.72 17.97 15.33
C GLY A 42 -3.41 16.70 14.85
N LEU A 43 -2.71 15.56 14.83
CA LEU A 43 -3.26 14.26 14.43
C LEU A 43 -4.37 13.77 15.35
N ALA A 44 -4.23 13.94 16.67
CA ALA A 44 -5.30 13.59 17.61
C ALA A 44 -6.55 14.47 17.41
N GLY A 45 -6.36 15.75 17.13
CA GLY A 45 -7.44 16.68 16.78
C GLY A 45 -8.11 16.35 15.46
N ILE A 46 -7.32 16.06 14.42
CA ILE A 46 -7.82 15.70 13.08
C ILE A 46 -8.54 14.35 13.12
N ARG A 47 -7.96 13.31 13.73
CA ARG A 47 -8.63 12.02 13.92
C ARG A 47 -9.93 12.18 14.68
N GLY A 48 -9.91 12.87 15.82
CA GLY A 48 -11.14 13.12 16.60
C GLY A 48 -12.20 13.94 15.88
N GLN A 49 -11.82 14.79 14.91
CA GLN A 49 -12.76 15.53 14.08
C GLN A 49 -13.28 14.70 12.89
N LEU A 50 -12.42 13.91 12.25
CA LEU A 50 -12.77 12.98 11.19
C LEU A 50 -13.68 11.87 11.73
N ASP A 51 -13.37 11.27 12.87
CA ASP A 51 -14.20 10.25 13.54
C ASP A 51 -15.59 10.82 13.91
N LYS A 52 -15.64 12.06 14.39
CA LYS A 52 -16.91 12.76 14.65
C LYS A 52 -17.67 13.09 13.37
N ALA A 53 -16.98 13.37 12.26
CA ALA A 53 -17.61 13.67 10.98
C ALA A 53 -18.11 12.39 10.28
N VAL A 54 -17.40 11.27 10.42
CA VAL A 54 -17.83 9.91 10.02
C VAL A 54 -19.01 9.46 10.88
N GLY A 55 -18.91 9.55 12.20
CA GLY A 55 -19.99 9.17 13.13
C GLY A 55 -21.26 10.02 13.01
N LYS A 56 -21.16 11.24 12.48
CA LYS A 56 -22.30 12.12 12.14
C LYS A 56 -22.78 11.95 10.69
N GLY A 57 -22.25 10.98 9.93
CA GLY A 57 -22.64 10.70 8.56
C GLY A 57 -22.29 11.79 7.54
N LYS A 58 -21.38 12.71 7.89
CA LYS A 58 -20.96 13.84 7.04
C LYS A 58 -19.84 13.46 6.06
N LEU A 59 -19.07 12.42 6.37
CA LEU A 59 -18.07 11.85 5.47
C LEU A 59 -18.59 10.50 4.95
N LYS A 60 -19.15 10.50 3.75
CA LYS A 60 -19.35 9.30 2.93
C LYS A 60 -18.23 9.27 1.90
N GLY A 61 -17.32 8.29 1.95
CA GLY A 61 -16.33 8.13 0.87
C GLY A 61 -14.86 8.07 1.27
N GLU A 62 -14.52 7.50 2.42
CA GLU A 62 -13.16 7.02 2.62
C GLU A 62 -12.94 5.78 1.74
N ILE A 63 -11.78 5.72 1.09
CA ILE A 63 -11.35 4.64 0.20
C ILE A 63 -9.84 4.56 0.25
N GLY A 64 -9.29 3.34 0.30
CA GLY A 64 -7.85 3.15 0.28
C GLY A 64 -7.30 3.18 -1.14
N MET A 65 -6.09 3.71 -1.29
CA MET A 65 -5.33 3.73 -2.54
C MET A 65 -3.89 3.31 -2.23
N HIS A 66 -3.62 2.01 -2.30
CA HIS A 66 -2.34 1.44 -1.92
C HIS A 66 -1.41 1.33 -3.13
N PHE A 67 -0.38 2.18 -3.15
CA PHE A 67 0.69 2.16 -4.14
C PHE A 67 1.81 1.19 -3.73
N MET A 68 2.46 0.60 -4.72
CA MET A 68 3.64 -0.24 -4.52
C MET A 68 4.93 0.58 -4.62
N ASN A 69 5.95 0.22 -3.84
CA ASN A 69 7.26 0.88 -3.83
C ASN A 69 8.20 0.22 -4.87
N PRO A 70 8.99 0.98 -5.67
CA PRO A 70 8.97 2.43 -5.86
C PRO A 70 7.78 2.93 -6.68
N VAL A 71 7.10 3.97 -6.20
CA VAL A 71 5.84 4.46 -6.77
C VAL A 71 5.95 4.83 -8.26
N PRO A 72 7.01 5.50 -8.77
CA PRO A 72 7.11 5.81 -10.20
C PRO A 72 7.29 4.56 -11.08
N VAL A 73 7.93 3.52 -10.55
CA VAL A 73 8.30 2.31 -11.29
C VAL A 73 7.16 1.29 -11.28
N MET A 74 6.54 1.09 -10.13
CA MET A 74 5.51 0.08 -9.96
C MET A 74 4.20 0.51 -10.62
N GLN A 75 3.58 -0.40 -11.37
CA GLN A 75 2.38 -0.10 -12.15
C GLN A 75 1.08 -0.26 -11.36
N LEU A 76 1.10 -1.05 -10.29
CA LEU A 76 -0.11 -1.46 -9.59
C LEU A 76 -0.51 -0.48 -8.48
N VAL A 77 -1.82 -0.24 -8.38
CA VAL A 77 -2.48 0.34 -7.22
C VAL A 77 -3.65 -0.55 -6.79
N GLU A 78 -3.70 -0.93 -5.51
CA GLU A 78 -4.90 -1.56 -4.95
C GLU A 78 -5.87 -0.47 -4.47
N ILE A 79 -7.12 -0.53 -4.92
CA ILE A 79 -8.20 0.34 -4.45
C ILE A 79 -9.01 -0.45 -3.43
N ILE A 80 -9.04 0.04 -2.20
CA ILE A 80 -9.61 -0.67 -1.05
C ILE A 80 -10.96 -0.05 -0.70
N ARG A 81 -12.03 -0.82 -0.88
CA ARG A 81 -13.38 -0.40 -0.48
C ARG A 81 -13.69 -0.84 0.93
N GLY A 82 -14.00 0.14 1.78
CA GLY A 82 -14.65 -0.08 3.07
C GLY A 82 -16.16 -0.26 2.91
N THR A 83 -16.82 -0.63 4.00
CA THR A 83 -18.27 -0.94 4.03
C THR A 83 -19.14 0.27 3.63
N GLN A 84 -18.67 1.49 3.87
CA GLN A 84 -19.38 2.73 3.56
C GLN A 84 -18.86 3.43 2.28
N THR A 85 -17.94 2.82 1.54
CA THR A 85 -17.38 3.41 0.31
C THR A 85 -18.41 3.36 -0.83
N SER A 86 -18.84 4.53 -1.30
CA SER A 86 -19.79 4.65 -2.40
C SER A 86 -19.18 4.26 -3.76
N ASP A 87 -20.01 3.86 -4.72
CA ASP A 87 -19.56 3.56 -6.09
C ASP A 87 -18.98 4.81 -6.78
N ALA A 88 -19.52 6.01 -6.48
CA ALA A 88 -19.02 7.26 -7.02
C ALA A 88 -17.60 7.58 -6.51
N THR A 89 -17.32 7.31 -5.23
CA THR A 89 -15.99 7.43 -4.61
C THR A 89 -15.02 6.45 -5.26
N TYR A 90 -15.43 5.19 -5.43
CA TYR A 90 -14.64 4.16 -6.10
C TYR A 90 -14.29 4.55 -7.54
N ALA A 91 -15.30 4.93 -8.34
CA ALA A 91 -15.10 5.32 -9.73
C ALA A 91 -14.17 6.53 -9.88
N THR A 92 -14.30 7.53 -9.00
CA THR A 92 -13.42 8.71 -9.01
C THR A 92 -11.97 8.34 -8.66
N THR A 93 -11.76 7.50 -7.65
CA THR A 93 -10.43 7.07 -7.21
C THR A 93 -9.74 6.20 -8.26
N ARG A 94 -10.51 5.32 -8.90
CA ARG A 94 -10.03 4.50 -10.01
C ARG A 94 -9.60 5.36 -11.19
N ALA A 95 -10.46 6.29 -11.63
CA ALA A 95 -10.12 7.19 -12.73
C ALA A 95 -8.88 8.04 -12.42
N LEU A 96 -8.71 8.48 -11.17
CA LEU A 96 -7.53 9.20 -10.71
C LEU A 96 -6.25 8.34 -10.81
N ALA A 97 -6.31 7.08 -10.38
CA ALA A 97 -5.21 6.12 -10.48
C ALA A 97 -4.81 5.83 -11.94
N GLU A 98 -5.81 5.59 -12.79
CA GLU A 98 -5.63 5.33 -14.22
C GLU A 98 -5.03 6.56 -14.93
N ARG A 99 -5.46 7.78 -14.56
CA ARG A 99 -4.86 9.03 -15.05
C ARG A 99 -3.39 9.17 -14.66
N MET A 100 -3.00 8.61 -13.50
CA MET A 100 -1.61 8.48 -13.05
C MET A 100 -0.81 7.36 -13.75
N GLY A 101 -1.39 6.73 -14.79
CA GLY A 101 -0.76 5.63 -15.52
C GLY A 101 -0.70 4.32 -14.73
N LYS A 102 -1.50 4.18 -13.66
CA LYS A 102 -1.54 2.98 -12.82
C LYS A 102 -2.62 2.02 -13.26
N ILE A 103 -2.32 0.73 -13.13
CA ILE A 103 -3.27 -0.37 -13.25
C ILE A 103 -3.91 -0.57 -11.87
N THR A 104 -5.24 -0.61 -11.83
CA THR A 104 -5.98 -0.72 -10.57
C THR A 104 -6.58 -2.11 -10.38
N VAL A 105 -6.52 -2.61 -9.15
CA VAL A 105 -7.31 -3.77 -8.71
C VAL A 105 -8.22 -3.37 -7.55
N LEU A 106 -9.36 -4.04 -7.41
CA LEU A 106 -10.30 -3.80 -6.32
C LEU A 106 -10.07 -4.81 -5.19
N SER A 107 -9.77 -4.31 -4.00
CA SER A 107 -9.66 -5.08 -2.78
C SER A 107 -10.77 -4.76 -1.78
N LYS A 108 -11.19 -5.76 -1.01
CA LYS A 108 -11.99 -5.53 0.19
C LYS A 108 -11.08 -5.03 1.31
N ASP A 109 -11.62 -4.19 2.19
CA ASP A 109 -10.91 -3.77 3.39
C ASP A 109 -10.74 -4.96 4.36
N MET A 110 -9.58 -5.61 4.27
CA MET A 110 -9.17 -6.80 5.01
C MET A 110 -7.67 -6.70 5.29
N PRO A 111 -7.16 -7.31 6.39
CA PRO A 111 -5.73 -7.28 6.71
C PRO A 111 -4.86 -7.72 5.52
N GLY A 112 -3.96 -6.83 5.10
CA GLY A 112 -3.01 -7.07 4.00
C GLY A 112 -3.58 -7.03 2.58
N PHE A 113 -4.85 -6.66 2.40
CA PHE A 113 -5.49 -6.50 1.09
C PHE A 113 -5.33 -7.74 0.19
N ILE A 114 -4.88 -7.60 -1.06
CA ILE A 114 -4.60 -8.73 -1.94
C ILE A 114 -3.11 -9.06 -1.87
N VAL A 115 -2.25 -8.08 -2.17
CA VAL A 115 -0.82 -8.33 -2.38
C VAL A 115 -0.15 -8.81 -1.10
N ASN A 116 -0.21 -8.05 -0.01
CA ASN A 116 0.48 -8.42 1.23
C ASN A 116 -0.11 -9.68 1.88
N ARG A 117 -1.43 -9.90 1.72
CA ARG A 117 -2.12 -11.08 2.24
C ARG A 117 -1.62 -12.39 1.63
N ILE A 118 -1.15 -12.36 0.38
CA ILE A 118 -0.60 -13.50 -0.35
C ILE A 118 0.92 -13.54 -0.25
N LEU A 119 1.57 -12.39 -0.45
CA LEU A 119 3.02 -12.27 -0.50
C LEU A 119 3.66 -12.69 0.82
N ILE A 120 3.21 -12.15 1.95
CA ILE A 120 3.89 -12.36 3.23
C ILE A 120 3.86 -13.83 3.67
N PRO A 121 2.73 -14.56 3.58
CA PRO A 121 2.75 -16.01 3.81
C PRO A 121 3.71 -16.77 2.87
N MET A 122 3.78 -16.39 1.59
CA MET A 122 4.72 -17.02 0.64
C MET A 122 6.18 -16.78 1.05
N LEU A 123 6.54 -15.57 1.49
CA LEU A 123 7.88 -15.27 2.00
C LEU A 123 8.16 -16.06 3.29
N ASN A 124 7.18 -16.12 4.20
CA ASN A 124 7.32 -16.83 5.46
C ASN A 124 7.46 -18.35 5.27
N GLU A 125 6.76 -18.91 4.27
CA GLU A 125 6.91 -20.32 3.90
C GLU A 125 8.33 -20.62 3.38
N ALA A 126 8.92 -19.72 2.60
CA ALA A 126 10.31 -19.87 2.17
C ALA A 126 11.29 -19.88 3.35
N CYS A 127 11.02 -19.07 4.39
CA CYS A 127 11.79 -19.10 5.63
C CYS A 127 11.67 -20.44 6.36
N PHE A 128 10.46 -21.02 6.45
CA PHE A 128 10.27 -22.34 7.04
C PHE A 128 10.96 -23.44 6.24
N ALA A 129 10.83 -23.44 4.91
CA ALA A 129 11.51 -24.38 4.04
C ALA A 129 13.04 -24.34 4.25
N LEU A 130 13.62 -23.14 4.36
CA LEU A 130 15.03 -22.98 4.68
C LEU A 130 15.37 -23.50 6.09
N GLN A 131 14.55 -23.17 7.09
CA GLN A 131 14.74 -23.61 8.48
C GLN A 131 14.70 -25.13 8.63
N GLU A 132 13.84 -25.81 7.88
CA GLU A 132 13.70 -27.27 7.86
C GLU A 132 14.82 -27.96 7.09
N GLY A 133 15.70 -27.19 6.41
CA GLY A 133 16.81 -27.72 5.63
C GLY A 133 16.36 -28.34 4.29
N LEU A 134 15.23 -27.89 3.73
CA LEU A 134 14.72 -28.38 2.45
C LEU A 134 15.74 -28.24 1.32
N ALA A 135 16.39 -27.07 1.24
CA ALA A 135 17.42 -26.74 0.26
C ALA A 135 18.23 -25.50 0.74
N SER A 136 19.28 -25.15 0.00
CA SER A 136 20.02 -23.89 0.24
C SER A 136 19.14 -22.68 -0.11
N ALA A 137 19.44 -21.51 0.48
CA ALA A 137 18.72 -20.28 0.16
C ALA A 137 18.81 -19.91 -1.34
N GLU A 138 19.98 -20.13 -1.96
CA GLU A 138 20.20 -19.89 -3.38
C GLU A 138 19.35 -20.82 -4.27
N ASP A 139 19.24 -22.10 -3.90
CA ASP A 139 18.43 -23.06 -4.63
C ASP A 139 16.93 -22.77 -4.48
N ILE A 140 16.47 -22.39 -3.27
CA ILE A 140 15.08 -21.97 -3.03
C ILE A 140 14.73 -20.76 -3.91
N ASP A 141 15.58 -19.74 -3.91
CA ASP A 141 15.35 -18.53 -4.70
C ASP A 141 15.39 -18.80 -6.20
N THR A 142 16.34 -19.61 -6.66
CA THR A 142 16.46 -19.99 -8.08
C THR A 142 15.26 -20.80 -8.54
N ALA A 143 14.84 -21.79 -7.74
CA ALA A 143 13.69 -22.63 -8.03
C ALA A 143 12.40 -21.80 -8.11
N MET A 144 12.19 -20.88 -7.18
CA MET A 144 11.01 -20.02 -7.22
C MET A 144 11.06 -19.02 -8.36
N LYS A 145 12.20 -18.35 -8.58
CA LYS A 145 12.39 -17.41 -9.68
C LYS A 145 12.08 -18.04 -11.04
N LEU A 146 12.70 -19.19 -11.33
CA LEU A 146 12.59 -19.83 -12.64
C LEU A 146 11.35 -20.72 -12.76
N GLY A 147 10.98 -21.43 -11.69
CA GLY A 147 9.85 -22.36 -11.68
C GLY A 147 8.48 -21.69 -11.59
N THR A 148 8.38 -20.52 -10.96
CA THR A 148 7.13 -19.75 -10.85
C THR A 148 7.13 -18.48 -11.70
N ASN A 149 8.23 -18.21 -12.42
CA ASN A 149 8.40 -17.07 -13.30
C ASN A 149 8.21 -15.71 -12.59
N VAL A 150 8.80 -15.58 -11.41
CA VAL A 150 8.85 -14.32 -10.64
C VAL A 150 10.20 -13.64 -10.82
N PRO A 151 10.32 -12.31 -10.74
CA PRO A 151 11.56 -11.60 -11.04
C PRO A 151 12.67 -11.82 -9.99
N MET A 152 12.28 -12.17 -8.77
CA MET A 152 13.17 -12.32 -7.61
C MET A 152 12.64 -13.48 -6.75
N GLY A 153 13.57 -14.30 -6.24
CA GLY A 153 13.22 -15.38 -5.31
C GLY A 153 12.70 -14.83 -3.97
N PRO A 154 11.91 -15.61 -3.22
CA PRO A 154 11.25 -15.13 -2.01
C PRO A 154 12.23 -14.71 -0.89
N LEU A 155 13.35 -15.39 -0.69
CA LEU A 155 14.30 -15.05 0.37
C LEU A 155 15.04 -13.75 0.01
N ALA A 156 15.58 -13.65 -1.20
CA ALA A 156 16.15 -12.40 -1.72
C ALA A 156 15.15 -11.24 -1.72
N LEU A 157 13.87 -11.50 -1.99
CA LEU A 157 12.82 -10.48 -1.95
C LEU A 157 12.53 -10.04 -0.51
N ALA A 158 12.49 -10.95 0.45
CA ALA A 158 12.32 -10.62 1.86
C ALA A 158 13.48 -9.75 2.36
N ASP A 159 14.72 -10.07 1.98
CA ASP A 159 15.90 -9.26 2.30
C ASP A 159 15.84 -7.87 1.66
N PHE A 160 15.41 -7.78 0.39
CA PHE A 160 15.24 -6.51 -0.30
C PHE A 160 14.17 -5.61 0.33
N ILE A 161 13.07 -6.20 0.80
CA ILE A 161 12.00 -5.50 1.52
C ILE A 161 12.48 -5.06 2.91
N GLY A 162 13.28 -5.89 3.57
CA GLY A 162 13.66 -5.77 4.97
C GLY A 162 12.85 -6.72 5.85
N LEU A 163 13.55 -7.59 6.57
CA LEU A 163 12.94 -8.64 7.40
C LEU A 163 12.09 -8.08 8.55
N ASP A 164 12.45 -6.92 9.09
CA ASP A 164 11.67 -6.20 10.09
C ASP A 164 10.31 -5.73 9.55
N THR A 165 10.30 -5.24 8.32
CA THR A 165 9.08 -4.86 7.60
C THR A 165 8.23 -6.10 7.29
N CYS A 166 8.84 -7.18 6.78
CA CYS A 166 8.16 -8.45 6.56
C CYS A 166 7.51 -8.98 7.84
N LEU A 167 8.25 -8.99 8.96
CA LEU A 167 7.73 -9.42 10.26
C LEU A 167 6.60 -8.53 10.74
N SER A 168 6.76 -7.20 10.65
CA SER A 168 5.70 -6.26 11.05
C SER A 168 4.40 -6.50 10.29
N ILE A 169 4.47 -6.81 8.99
CA ILE A 169 3.27 -7.11 8.20
C ILE A 169 2.73 -8.50 8.56
N ALA A 170 3.60 -9.50 8.75
CA ALA A 170 3.21 -10.85 9.18
C ALA A 170 2.44 -10.82 10.50
N GLU A 171 2.87 -10.00 11.46
CA GLU A 171 2.18 -9.82 12.72
C GLU A 171 0.80 -9.13 12.57
N VAL A 172 0.69 -8.15 11.67
CA VAL A 172 -0.61 -7.53 11.34
C VAL A 172 -1.56 -8.57 10.75
N LEU A 173 -1.07 -9.44 9.86
CA LEU A 173 -1.86 -10.53 9.32
C LEU A 173 -2.25 -11.54 10.40
N HIS A 174 -1.32 -11.91 11.27
CA HIS A 174 -1.57 -12.88 12.33
C HIS A 174 -2.60 -12.40 13.35
N ARG A 175 -2.57 -11.12 13.74
CA ARG A 175 -3.53 -10.52 14.68
C ARG A 175 -4.88 -10.19 14.04
N GLY A 176 -4.91 -9.96 12.73
CA GLY A 176 -6.08 -9.49 12.01
C GLY A 176 -6.98 -10.59 11.44
N LEU A 177 -6.50 -11.84 11.42
CA LEU A 177 -7.23 -13.03 10.95
C LEU A 177 -7.79 -13.82 12.13
#